data_AF-A0A2W6F6P4-F1
#
_entry.id   AF-A0A2W6F6P4-F1
#
_cell.length_a   1.000
_cell.length_b   1.000
_cell.length_c   1.000
_cell.angle_alpha   90.00
_cell.angle_beta   90.00
_cell.angle_gamma   90.00
#
_symmetry.space_group_name_H-M   'P 1'
#
loop_
_entity.id
_entity.type
_entity.pdbx_description
1 polymer ?
#
loop_
_entity_poly.entity_id
_entity_poly.type
_entity_poly.pdbx_seq_one_letter_code
_entity_poly.pdbx_strand_id
1 'polypeptide(L)'
;MCAALVAPDDVDDQMVFAALAVDALLALREGLFEPLSVDVELACCDAETSYPLDEPRPAAPFHQLCLASLPEMVVIREVWNGTRVERRERLDRDEILDWLGAILAKQECPQPDTRPGWTQLLVEAVRARLPQATIDGDVDELPVAYGAGVIRYPVERVADTLWVAGPLATNYDTAPFEVRIINEAGFLSLDVSLNWSPWIDADGPGRPDVEAAVGRLSALGWDVASADLA
;
A
#
# COMPACT_ATOMS: atom_id res chain seq x y z
N MET A 1 12.45 -2.94 -0.29
CA MET A 1 12.47 -3.72 0.96
C MET A 1 11.45 -4.84 0.83
N CYS A 2 11.76 -6.04 1.31
CA CYS A 2 10.85 -7.19 1.26
C CYS A 2 10.67 -7.77 2.67
N ALA A 3 9.47 -8.23 2.99
CA ALA A 3 9.16 -8.90 4.23
C ALA A 3 8.18 -10.06 3.99
N ALA A 4 8.19 -11.06 4.86
CA ALA A 4 7.25 -12.17 4.79
C ALA A 4 6.69 -12.54 6.16
N LEU A 5 5.49 -13.11 6.18
CA LEU A 5 4.83 -13.63 7.37
C LEU A 5 4.06 -14.89 6.98
N VAL A 6 4.21 -15.95 7.78
CA VAL A 6 3.35 -17.13 7.69
C VAL A 6 2.24 -16.97 8.72
N ALA A 7 0.98 -16.96 8.29
CA ALA A 7 -0.15 -16.95 9.21
C ALA A 7 -0.19 -18.23 10.07
N PRO A 8 -0.77 -18.20 11.28
CA PRO A 8 -0.90 -19.40 12.11
C PRO A 8 -1.65 -20.54 11.40
N ASP A 9 -1.18 -21.78 11.56
CA ASP A 9 -1.72 -22.97 10.88
C ASP A 9 -3.21 -23.26 11.16
N ASP A 10 -3.77 -22.70 12.24
CA ASP A 10 -5.18 -22.87 12.63
C ASP A 10 -6.11 -21.79 12.07
N VAL A 11 -5.58 -20.88 11.25
CA VAL A 11 -6.32 -19.78 10.65
C VAL A 11 -6.51 -20.03 9.15
N ASP A 12 -7.75 -20.29 8.76
CA ASP A 12 -8.17 -20.38 7.35
C ASP A 12 -9.27 -19.35 7.05
N ASP A 13 -9.03 -18.10 7.44
CA ASP A 13 -9.98 -16.99 7.27
C ASP A 13 -9.31 -15.82 6.54
N GLN A 14 -9.85 -15.50 5.37
CA GLN A 14 -9.38 -14.41 4.51
C GLN A 14 -9.39 -13.04 5.23
N MET A 15 -10.31 -12.84 6.16
CA MET A 15 -10.36 -11.60 6.95
C MET A 15 -9.27 -11.54 8.02
N VAL A 16 -8.79 -12.68 8.51
CA VAL A 16 -7.64 -12.70 9.43
C VAL A 16 -6.36 -12.40 8.65
N PHE A 17 -6.18 -12.98 7.45
CA PHE A 17 -5.05 -12.63 6.58
C PHE A 17 -5.07 -11.15 6.21
N ALA A 18 -6.26 -10.61 5.88
CA ALA A 18 -6.44 -9.19 5.61
C ALA A 18 -6.06 -8.32 6.81
N ALA A 19 -6.46 -8.70 8.02
CA ALA A 19 -6.10 -7.97 9.23
C ALA A 19 -4.58 -7.90 9.42
N LEU A 20 -3.86 -9.02 9.24
CA LEU A 20 -2.39 -9.06 9.32
C LEU A 20 -1.74 -8.14 8.28
N ALA A 21 -2.25 -8.15 7.04
CA ALA A 21 -1.74 -7.31 5.96
C ALA A 21 -2.01 -5.81 6.20
N VAL A 22 -3.21 -5.46 6.66
CA VAL A 22 -3.56 -4.07 7.00
C VAL A 22 -2.74 -3.59 8.19
N ASP A 23 -2.55 -4.42 9.22
CA ASP A 23 -1.73 -4.07 10.38
C ASP A 23 -0.27 -3.82 9.97
N ALA A 24 0.27 -4.60 9.03
CA ALA A 24 1.59 -4.37 8.45
C ALA A 24 1.68 -3.03 7.70
N LEU A 25 0.68 -2.72 6.85
CA LEU A 25 0.60 -1.45 6.14
C LEU A 25 0.55 -0.26 7.11
N LEU A 26 -0.23 -0.37 8.20
CA LEU A 26 -0.36 0.68 9.20
C LEU A 26 0.91 0.87 10.04
N ALA A 27 1.61 -0.20 10.37
CA ALA A 27 2.91 -0.12 11.03
C ALA A 27 3.96 0.54 10.12
N LEU A 28 3.96 0.20 8.83
CA LEU A 28 4.86 0.78 7.85
C LEU A 28 4.61 2.28 7.68
N ARG A 29 3.35 2.69 7.54
CA ARG A 29 2.99 4.09 7.24
C ARG A 29 3.32 5.06 8.37
N GLU A 30 3.36 4.60 9.62
CA GLU A 30 3.45 5.47 10.80
C GLU A 30 4.68 6.39 10.73
N GLY A 31 4.44 7.70 10.61
CA GLY A 31 5.51 8.69 10.49
C GLY A 31 6.23 8.73 9.14
N LEU A 32 5.82 7.93 8.15
CA LEU A 32 6.45 7.84 6.84
C LEU A 32 5.53 8.35 5.72
N PHE A 33 4.30 7.84 5.64
CA PHE A 33 3.33 8.25 4.63
C PHE A 33 1.88 8.02 5.08
N GLU A 34 0.95 8.55 4.31
CA GLU A 34 -0.47 8.25 4.40
C GLU A 34 -0.95 7.68 3.05
N PRO A 35 -1.65 6.53 3.02
CA PRO A 35 -2.24 6.03 1.80
C PRO A 35 -3.36 6.98 1.33
N LEU A 36 -3.41 7.22 0.02
CA LEU A 36 -4.49 7.96 -0.65
C LEU A 36 -5.44 7.01 -1.40
N SER A 37 -4.95 5.82 -1.76
CA SER A 37 -5.78 4.66 -2.13
C SER A 37 -5.26 3.36 -1.52
N VAL A 38 -6.15 2.37 -1.48
CA VAL A 38 -5.83 0.96 -1.29
C VAL A 38 -6.57 0.18 -2.39
N ASP A 39 -5.80 -0.52 -3.19
CA ASP A 39 -6.26 -1.37 -4.28
C ASP A 39 -6.24 -2.83 -3.84
N VAL A 40 -7.25 -3.61 -4.24
CA VAL A 40 -7.33 -5.04 -3.92
C VAL A 40 -7.73 -5.87 -5.13
N GLU A 41 -7.01 -6.97 -5.31
CA GLU A 41 -7.36 -8.05 -6.23
C GLU A 41 -8.01 -9.20 -5.47
N LEU A 42 -9.15 -9.66 -5.98
CA LEU A 42 -9.93 -10.77 -5.47
C LEU A 42 -9.81 -11.96 -6.43
N ALA A 43 -9.75 -13.15 -5.85
CA ALA A 43 -9.74 -14.40 -6.58
C ALA A 43 -10.77 -15.37 -5.99
N CYS A 44 -11.03 -16.46 -6.72
CA CYS A 44 -11.61 -17.64 -6.11
C CYS A 44 -10.49 -18.49 -5.54
N CYS A 45 -10.62 -18.84 -4.28
CA CYS A 45 -9.70 -19.70 -3.56
C CYS A 45 -10.28 -21.09 -3.44
N ASP A 46 -9.42 -22.10 -3.53
CA ASP A 46 -9.76 -23.46 -3.13
C ASP A 46 -10.25 -23.48 -1.67
N ALA A 47 -11.38 -24.13 -1.42
CA ALA A 47 -12.03 -24.07 -0.11
C ALA A 47 -11.32 -24.85 0.99
N GLU A 48 -10.46 -25.82 0.63
CA GLU A 48 -9.69 -26.63 1.59
C GLU A 48 -8.33 -25.99 1.92
N THR A 49 -7.67 -25.44 0.91
CA THR A 49 -6.28 -24.96 1.02
C THR A 49 -6.15 -23.46 1.05
N SER A 50 -7.24 -22.69 0.84
CA SER A 50 -7.20 -21.24 0.63
C SER A 50 -6.37 -20.77 -0.56
N TYR A 51 -5.85 -21.69 -1.39
CA TYR A 51 -4.96 -21.34 -2.48
C TYR A 51 -5.74 -20.58 -3.57
N PRO A 52 -5.26 -19.40 -4.00
CA PRO A 52 -5.93 -18.64 -5.04
C PRO A 52 -5.81 -19.32 -6.40
N LEU A 53 -6.91 -19.36 -7.15
CA LEU A 53 -7.00 -19.96 -8.47
C LEU A 53 -6.94 -18.88 -9.55
N ASP A 54 -6.28 -19.18 -10.67
CA ASP A 54 -6.26 -18.30 -11.84
C ASP A 54 -7.65 -18.16 -12.49
N GLU A 55 -8.39 -19.28 -12.50
CA GLU A 55 -9.77 -19.42 -12.95
C GLU A 55 -10.50 -20.46 -12.08
N PRO A 56 -11.79 -20.28 -11.79
CA PRO A 56 -12.63 -19.16 -12.21
C PRO A 56 -12.33 -17.89 -11.42
N ARG A 57 -12.67 -16.72 -11.97
CA ARG A 57 -12.58 -15.43 -11.25
C ARG A 57 -13.93 -14.95 -10.73
N PRO A 58 -13.96 -14.17 -9.63
CA PRO A 58 -15.14 -13.42 -9.23
C PRO A 58 -15.59 -12.46 -10.33
N ALA A 59 -16.88 -12.12 -10.38
CA ALA A 59 -17.44 -11.23 -11.39
C ALA A 59 -16.84 -9.80 -11.36
N ALA A 60 -16.32 -9.37 -10.21
CA ALA A 60 -15.60 -8.12 -10.05
C ALA A 60 -14.34 -8.38 -9.22
N PRO A 61 -13.22 -8.73 -9.88
CA PRO A 61 -11.99 -9.09 -9.18
C PRO A 61 -11.20 -7.87 -8.69
N PHE A 62 -11.43 -6.67 -9.23
CA PHE A 62 -10.61 -5.50 -8.93
C PHE A 62 -11.42 -4.40 -8.25
N HIS A 63 -10.92 -3.94 -7.11
CA HIS A 63 -11.56 -2.91 -6.31
C HIS A 63 -10.52 -1.90 -5.81
N GLN A 64 -10.93 -0.64 -5.65
CA GLN A 64 -10.07 0.44 -5.17
C GLN A 64 -10.84 1.28 -4.15
N LEU A 65 -10.24 1.48 -2.98
CA LEU A 65 -10.73 2.38 -1.94
C LEU A 65 -9.90 3.66 -1.96
N CYS A 66 -10.53 4.80 -2.25
CA CYS A 66 -9.86 6.09 -2.35
C CYS A 66 -10.26 7.03 -1.21
N LEU A 67 -9.34 7.90 -0.82
CA LEU A 67 -9.66 9.06 -0.02
C LEU A 67 -10.58 10.01 -0.80
N ALA A 68 -11.63 10.52 -0.15
CA ALA A 68 -12.64 11.35 -0.79
C ALA A 68 -12.10 12.73 -1.20
N SER A 69 -11.24 13.30 -0.35
CA SER A 69 -10.58 14.58 -0.58
C SER A 69 -9.09 14.37 -0.82
N LEU A 70 -8.67 14.46 -2.08
CA LEU A 70 -7.27 14.36 -2.48
C LEU A 70 -6.58 15.73 -2.46
N PRO A 71 -5.25 15.77 -2.29
CA PRO A 71 -4.48 16.97 -2.61
C PRO A 71 -4.69 17.42 -4.06
N GLU A 72 -4.66 18.74 -4.31
CA GLU A 72 -5.14 19.36 -5.56
C GLU A 72 -4.56 18.76 -6.86
N MET A 73 -3.31 18.33 -6.85
CA MET A 73 -2.62 17.82 -8.04
C MET A 73 -2.51 16.30 -8.11
N VAL A 74 -2.96 15.59 -7.08
CA VAL A 74 -2.90 14.11 -7.04
C VAL A 74 -4.00 13.52 -7.91
N VAL A 75 -3.63 12.53 -8.71
CA VAL A 75 -4.58 11.74 -9.50
C VAL A 75 -4.35 10.28 -9.21
N ILE A 76 -5.39 9.61 -8.70
CA ILE A 76 -5.39 8.17 -8.51
C ILE A 76 -6.00 7.53 -9.76
N ARG A 77 -5.28 6.59 -10.36
CA ARG A 77 -5.71 5.84 -11.54
C ARG A 77 -6.15 4.44 -11.14
N GLU A 78 -6.95 3.84 -12.01
CA GLU A 78 -7.26 2.42 -11.91
C GLU A 78 -5.99 1.62 -12.27
N VAL A 79 -5.55 0.76 -11.35
CA VAL A 79 -4.42 -0.16 -11.56
C VAL A 79 -4.82 -1.23 -12.59
N TRP A 80 -6.04 -1.75 -12.44
CA TRP A 80 -6.58 -2.80 -13.31
C TRP A 80 -7.80 -2.33 -14.08
N ASN A 81 -7.98 -2.88 -15.28
CA ASN A 81 -9.15 -2.58 -16.11
C ASN A 81 -10.44 -3.05 -15.43
N GLY A 82 -11.42 -2.14 -15.32
CA GLY A 82 -12.73 -2.46 -14.74
C GLY A 82 -12.75 -2.41 -13.21
N THR A 83 -11.78 -1.71 -12.61
CA THR A 83 -11.70 -1.51 -11.16
C THR A 83 -12.96 -0.80 -10.64
N ARG A 84 -13.54 -1.34 -9.57
CA ARG A 84 -14.65 -0.68 -8.87
C ARG A 84 -14.11 0.26 -7.79
N VAL A 85 -14.32 1.56 -7.99
CA VAL A 85 -13.81 2.59 -7.09
C VAL A 85 -14.86 2.99 -6.05
N GLU A 86 -14.49 2.93 -4.78
CA GLU A 86 -15.23 3.48 -3.65
C GLU A 86 -14.45 4.63 -3.01
N ARG A 87 -15.16 5.58 -2.38
CA ARG A 87 -14.53 6.72 -1.69
C ARG A 87 -14.92 6.74 -0.21
N ARG A 88 -13.96 7.13 0.65
CA ARG A 88 -14.14 7.30 2.09
C ARG A 88 -13.40 8.55 2.58
N GLU A 89 -13.88 9.14 3.67
CA GLU A 89 -13.24 10.33 4.27
C GLU A 89 -11.89 10.02 4.93
N ARG A 90 -11.64 8.75 5.26
CA ARG A 90 -10.41 8.28 5.91
C ARG A 90 -10.08 6.86 5.46
N LEU A 91 -8.79 6.54 5.49
CA LEU A 91 -8.26 5.21 5.21
C LEU A 91 -7.53 4.72 6.48
N ASP A 92 -8.31 4.42 7.51
CA ASP A 92 -7.80 3.79 8.73
C ASP A 92 -8.08 2.28 8.73
N ARG A 93 -7.62 1.59 9.78
CA ARG A 93 -7.72 0.14 9.92
C ARG A 93 -9.14 -0.37 9.70
N ASP A 94 -10.08 0.24 10.40
CA ASP A 94 -11.46 -0.23 10.48
C ASP A 94 -12.15 0.02 9.14
N GLU A 95 -11.96 1.19 8.52
CA GLU A 95 -12.54 1.49 7.21
C GLU A 95 -12.03 0.55 6.11
N ILE A 96 -10.73 0.21 6.11
CA ILE A 96 -10.14 -0.70 5.11
C ILE A 96 -10.68 -2.13 5.32
N LEU A 97 -10.71 -2.62 6.56
CA LEU A 97 -11.19 -3.98 6.85
C LEU A 97 -12.69 -4.13 6.66
N ASP A 98 -13.49 -3.14 7.06
CA ASP A 98 -14.94 -3.14 6.83
C ASP A 98 -15.26 -3.13 5.34
N TRP A 99 -14.53 -2.32 4.57
CA TRP A 99 -14.65 -2.31 3.11
C TRP A 99 -14.29 -3.66 2.49
N LEU A 100 -13.13 -4.24 2.86
CA LEU A 100 -12.68 -5.51 2.34
C LEU A 100 -13.63 -6.67 2.70
N GLY A 101 -14.14 -6.69 3.93
CA GLY A 101 -15.16 -7.65 4.35
C GLY A 101 -16.46 -7.49 3.55
N ALA A 102 -16.89 -6.25 3.31
CA ALA A 102 -18.10 -5.97 2.54
C ALA A 102 -17.99 -6.37 1.07
N ILE A 103 -16.81 -6.24 0.44
CA ILE A 103 -16.63 -6.71 -0.95
C ILE A 103 -16.56 -8.25 -0.99
N LEU A 104 -15.79 -8.89 -0.10
CA LEU A 104 -15.67 -10.36 -0.06
C LEU A 104 -17.03 -11.03 0.17
N ALA A 105 -17.85 -10.50 1.07
CA ALA A 105 -19.19 -11.01 1.35
C ALA A 105 -20.18 -10.89 0.18
N LYS A 106 -19.90 -10.03 -0.81
CA LYS A 106 -20.75 -9.84 -2.00
C LYS A 106 -20.27 -10.64 -3.21
N GLN A 107 -19.05 -11.16 -3.19
CA GLN A 107 -18.53 -11.95 -4.29
C GLN A 107 -19.09 -13.37 -4.24
N GLU A 108 -19.22 -13.97 -5.41
CA GLU A 108 -19.55 -15.38 -5.57
C GLU A 108 -18.49 -16.02 -6.45
N CYS A 109 -18.15 -17.26 -6.14
CA CYS A 109 -17.31 -18.10 -6.97
C CYS A 109 -18.16 -19.17 -7.64
N PRO A 110 -18.02 -19.40 -8.96
CA PRO A 110 -18.94 -20.24 -9.70
C PRO A 110 -18.75 -21.74 -9.46
N GLN A 111 -17.65 -22.16 -8.81
CA GLN A 111 -17.35 -23.56 -8.54
C GLN A 111 -17.71 -23.94 -7.08
N PRO A 112 -18.30 -25.14 -6.84
CA PRO A 112 -18.78 -25.54 -5.51
C PRO A 112 -17.71 -25.61 -4.41
N ASP A 113 -16.48 -25.95 -4.78
CA ASP A 113 -15.35 -26.13 -3.85
C ASP A 113 -14.44 -24.90 -3.81
N THR A 114 -14.99 -23.73 -4.14
CA THR A 114 -14.27 -22.47 -4.15
C THR A 114 -15.00 -21.42 -3.33
N ARG A 115 -14.23 -20.49 -2.77
CA ARG A 115 -14.74 -19.37 -1.99
C ARG A 115 -14.04 -18.07 -2.37
N PRO A 116 -14.66 -16.90 -2.26
CA PRO A 116 -13.98 -15.63 -2.49
C PRO A 116 -12.83 -15.43 -1.50
N GLY A 117 -11.72 -14.92 -2.01
CA GLY A 117 -10.57 -14.49 -1.23
C GLY A 117 -9.88 -13.30 -1.88
N TRP A 118 -8.81 -12.81 -1.25
CA TRP A 118 -7.99 -11.72 -1.78
C TRP A 118 -6.57 -12.22 -2.00
N THR A 119 -5.94 -11.76 -3.08
CA THR A 119 -4.59 -12.18 -3.48
C THR A 119 -3.58 -11.07 -3.36
N GLN A 120 -4.01 -9.82 -3.51
CA GLN A 120 -3.11 -8.68 -3.48
C GLN A 120 -3.78 -7.46 -2.86
N LEU A 121 -3.06 -6.78 -1.97
CA LEU A 121 -3.28 -5.39 -1.61
C LEU A 121 -2.17 -4.53 -2.20
N LEU A 122 -2.53 -3.35 -2.67
CA LEU A 122 -1.61 -2.44 -3.34
C LEU A 122 -1.90 -0.99 -2.93
N VAL A 123 -0.84 -0.22 -2.70
CA VAL A 123 -0.91 1.20 -2.41
C VAL A 123 0.06 1.89 -3.36
N GLU A 124 -0.48 2.52 -4.40
CA GLU A 124 0.30 3.25 -5.42
C GLU A 124 0.10 4.77 -5.35
N ALA A 125 -0.78 5.25 -4.48
CA ALA A 125 -0.97 6.68 -4.23
C ALA A 125 -0.79 6.97 -2.75
N VAL A 126 0.15 7.85 -2.43
CA VAL A 126 0.49 8.21 -1.04
C VAL A 126 0.78 9.70 -0.89
N ARG A 127 0.58 10.19 0.32
CA ARG A 127 1.15 11.44 0.81
C ARG A 127 2.29 11.11 1.77
N ALA A 128 3.53 11.37 1.36
CA ALA A 128 4.74 11.09 2.11
C ALA A 128 5.18 12.26 2.98
N ARG A 129 5.59 11.97 4.22
CA ARG A 129 6.12 12.97 5.15
C ARG A 129 7.57 13.27 4.80
N LEU A 130 7.88 14.53 4.54
CA LEU A 130 9.26 14.95 4.34
C LEU A 130 10.06 14.86 5.65
N PRO A 131 11.33 14.42 5.60
CA PRO A 131 12.18 14.36 6.79
C PRO A 131 12.39 15.74 7.42
N GLN A 132 12.58 15.78 8.75
CA GLN A 132 12.77 17.03 9.47
C GLN A 132 13.95 17.87 8.94
N ALA A 133 15.02 17.22 8.50
CA ALA A 133 16.19 17.90 7.91
C ALA A 133 15.87 18.66 6.61
N THR A 134 14.75 18.35 5.95
CA THR A 134 14.24 19.07 4.78
C THR A 134 13.46 20.34 5.17
N ILE A 135 13.08 20.49 6.45
CA ILE A 135 12.21 21.57 6.96
C ILE A 135 12.97 22.88 7.21
N ASP A 136 14.31 22.84 7.26
CA ASP A 136 15.13 24.02 7.57
C ASP A 136 15.16 25.09 6.44
N GLY A 137 14.43 24.88 5.34
CA GLY A 137 14.19 25.87 4.29
C GLY A 137 12.70 26.15 4.08
N ASP A 138 12.38 27.35 3.59
CA ASP A 138 11.07 27.62 2.94
C ASP A 138 11.04 26.83 1.62
N VAL A 139 10.68 25.54 1.71
CA VAL A 139 10.61 24.63 0.57
C VAL A 139 9.16 24.55 0.10
N ASP A 140 8.88 25.13 -1.07
CA ASP A 140 7.57 25.03 -1.73
C ASP A 140 7.48 23.81 -2.65
N GLU A 141 8.61 23.23 -3.05
CA GLU A 141 8.68 22.12 -4.00
C GLU A 141 9.81 21.13 -3.67
N LEU A 142 9.55 19.83 -3.81
CA LEU A 142 10.56 18.77 -3.76
C LEU A 142 11.04 18.44 -5.20
N PRO A 143 12.31 18.64 -5.53
CA PRO A 143 12.88 18.16 -6.79
C PRO A 143 13.14 16.66 -6.73
N VAL A 144 12.62 15.92 -7.69
CA VAL A 144 12.83 14.48 -7.86
C VAL A 144 13.45 14.22 -9.23
N ALA A 145 14.59 13.54 -9.25
CA ALA A 145 15.25 13.15 -10.49
C ALA A 145 14.43 12.05 -11.19
N TYR A 146 14.20 12.19 -12.50
CA TYR A 146 13.51 11.18 -13.31
C TYR A 146 14.11 11.16 -14.72
N GLY A 147 14.74 10.04 -15.08
CA GLY A 147 15.51 9.93 -16.31
C GLY A 147 16.59 11.01 -16.40
N ALA A 148 16.54 11.84 -17.45
CA ALA A 148 17.48 12.96 -17.65
C ALA A 148 16.96 14.31 -17.12
N GLY A 149 15.82 14.33 -16.43
CA GLY A 149 15.14 15.54 -15.97
C GLY A 149 14.89 15.57 -14.46
N VAL A 150 14.25 16.66 -14.03
CA VAL A 150 13.78 16.86 -12.65
C VAL A 150 12.30 17.21 -12.70
N ILE A 151 11.46 16.43 -12.03
CA ILE A 151 10.08 16.82 -11.72
C ILE A 151 10.07 17.52 -10.37
N ARG A 152 9.26 18.58 -10.25
CA ARG A 152 9.05 19.29 -9.00
C ARG A 152 7.67 18.94 -8.46
N TYR A 153 7.65 18.39 -7.24
CA TYR A 153 6.42 18.03 -6.55
C TYR A 153 6.08 19.13 -5.55
N PRO A 154 4.82 19.59 -5.48
CA PRO A 154 4.40 20.57 -4.49
C PRO A 154 4.64 20.05 -3.07
N VAL A 155 5.12 20.93 -2.19
CA VAL A 155 5.20 20.66 -0.76
C VAL A 155 3.97 21.25 -0.07
N GLU A 156 3.24 20.41 0.63
CA GLU A 156 2.13 20.81 1.47
C GLU A 156 2.58 20.95 2.92
N ARG A 157 2.17 22.05 3.56
CA ARG A 157 2.37 22.24 5.00
C ARG A 157 1.07 21.91 5.73
N VAL A 158 1.09 20.83 6.50
CA VAL A 158 -0.03 20.42 7.35
C VAL A 158 0.45 20.48 8.79
N ALA A 159 -0.07 21.46 9.54
CA ALA A 159 0.46 21.87 10.83
C ALA A 159 1.98 22.16 10.74
N ASP A 160 2.80 21.52 11.57
CA ASP A 160 4.26 21.71 11.61
C ASP A 160 5.02 20.68 10.77
N THR A 161 4.34 19.95 9.88
CA THR A 161 4.94 18.89 9.06
C THR A 161 4.83 19.23 7.56
N LEU A 162 5.90 18.96 6.83
CA LEU A 162 5.94 19.07 5.38
C LEU A 162 5.62 17.71 4.73
N TRP A 163 4.82 17.75 3.68
CA TRP A 163 4.35 16.57 2.96
C TRP A 163 4.51 16.76 1.47
N VAL A 164 4.69 15.65 0.75
CA VAL A 164 4.61 15.60 -0.71
C VAL A 164 3.69 14.46 -1.10
N ALA A 165 2.90 14.62 -2.15
CA ALA A 165 1.97 13.59 -2.58
C ALA A 165 2.22 13.18 -4.03
N GLY A 166 1.92 11.93 -4.32
CA GLY A 166 2.00 11.36 -5.66
C GLY A 166 1.10 10.14 -5.81
N PRO A 167 0.77 9.75 -7.06
CA PRO A 167 1.24 10.35 -8.31
C PRO A 167 0.51 11.66 -8.67
N LEU A 168 1.11 12.48 -9.54
CA LEU A 168 0.51 13.74 -10.02
C LEU A 168 -0.23 13.55 -11.35
N ALA A 169 -1.19 14.43 -11.63
CA ALA A 169 -1.88 14.47 -12.93
C ALA A 169 -0.92 14.57 -14.12
N THR A 170 0.18 15.30 -13.95
CA THR A 170 1.20 15.58 -14.97
C THR A 170 2.32 14.55 -14.99
N ASN A 171 2.47 13.75 -13.95
CA ASN A 171 3.47 12.70 -13.84
C ASN A 171 2.91 11.52 -13.04
N TYR A 172 2.50 10.49 -13.75
CA TYR A 172 1.72 9.38 -13.22
C TYR A 172 2.56 8.13 -12.95
N ASP A 173 3.85 8.13 -13.30
CA ASP A 173 4.65 6.91 -13.30
C ASP A 173 5.19 6.53 -11.91
N THR A 174 5.18 7.43 -10.92
CA THR A 174 5.76 7.15 -9.60
C THR A 174 5.06 7.90 -8.48
N ALA A 175 4.78 7.21 -7.37
CA ALA A 175 4.53 7.81 -6.06
C ALA A 175 5.80 7.76 -5.19
N PRO A 176 5.90 8.53 -4.07
CA PRO A 176 7.09 8.48 -3.21
C PRO A 176 7.38 7.08 -2.67
N PHE A 177 6.32 6.36 -2.32
CA PHE A 177 6.35 4.98 -1.87
C PHE A 177 5.26 4.19 -2.58
N GLU A 178 5.55 2.93 -2.84
CA GLU A 178 4.57 1.93 -3.24
C GLU A 178 4.65 0.75 -2.29
N VAL A 179 3.50 0.20 -1.92
CA VAL A 179 3.42 -0.97 -1.06
C VAL A 179 2.58 -2.03 -1.74
N ARG A 180 3.12 -3.24 -1.85
CA ARG A 180 2.42 -4.40 -2.38
C ARG A 180 2.44 -5.50 -1.34
N ILE A 181 1.28 -6.06 -1.02
CA ILE A 181 1.15 -7.20 -0.13
C ILE A 181 0.46 -8.32 -0.89
N ILE A 182 1.05 -9.50 -0.95
CA ILE A 182 0.51 -10.69 -1.63
C ILE A 182 0.06 -11.69 -0.58
N ASN A 183 -1.07 -12.34 -0.82
CA ASN A 183 -1.58 -13.46 -0.03
C ASN A 183 -1.63 -14.73 -0.88
N GLU A 184 -0.74 -15.66 -0.57
CA GLU A 184 -0.70 -17.00 -1.16
C GLU A 184 -1.07 -18.03 -0.09
N ALA A 185 -2.37 -18.20 0.15
CA ALA A 185 -2.91 -19.15 1.13
C ALA A 185 -2.38 -18.95 2.56
N GLY A 186 -2.35 -17.69 3.04
CA GLY A 186 -1.85 -17.38 4.39
C GLY A 186 -0.33 -17.21 4.46
N PHE A 187 0.40 -17.47 3.37
CA PHE A 187 1.75 -16.92 3.19
C PHE A 187 1.63 -15.48 2.68
N LEU A 188 1.98 -14.51 3.54
CA LEU A 188 1.95 -13.11 3.22
C LEU A 188 3.35 -12.62 2.85
N SER A 189 3.50 -11.99 1.70
CA SER A 189 4.70 -11.23 1.35
C SER A 189 4.37 -9.74 1.23
N LEU A 190 5.30 -8.88 1.60
CA LEU A 190 5.18 -7.43 1.56
C LEU A 190 6.42 -6.85 0.89
N ASP A 191 6.21 -6.09 -0.19
CA ASP A 191 7.22 -5.35 -0.91
C ASP A 191 6.98 -3.85 -0.76
N VAL A 192 8.04 -3.10 -0.49
CA VAL A 192 8.03 -1.63 -0.46
C VAL A 192 9.06 -1.10 -1.43
N SER A 193 8.59 -0.29 -2.38
CA SER A 193 9.42 0.49 -3.30
C SER A 193 9.63 1.89 -2.73
N LEU A 194 10.88 2.32 -2.66
CA LEU A 194 11.27 3.68 -2.31
C LEU A 194 11.68 4.37 -3.61
N ASN A 195 10.90 5.35 -4.07
CA ASN A 195 11.08 5.85 -5.43
C ASN A 195 11.83 7.19 -5.49
N TRP A 196 11.84 7.98 -4.40
CA TRP A 196 12.33 9.37 -4.41
C TRP A 196 13.46 9.62 -3.40
N SER A 197 14.32 10.59 -3.72
CA SER A 197 15.60 10.92 -3.04
C SER A 197 15.49 11.86 -1.83
N PRO A 198 14.59 11.58 -0.88
CA PRO A 198 15.11 11.53 0.49
C PRO A 198 15.05 10.14 1.13
N TRP A 199 14.34 9.19 0.52
CA TRP A 199 14.12 7.85 1.09
C TRP A 199 14.87 6.75 0.35
N ILE A 200 15.13 6.90 -0.96
CA ILE A 200 15.87 5.89 -1.75
C ILE A 200 17.37 5.89 -1.45
N ASP A 201 17.95 7.06 -1.14
CA ASP A 201 19.37 7.19 -0.89
C ASP A 201 19.74 6.57 0.47
N ALA A 202 20.76 5.71 0.48
CA ALA A 202 21.20 5.02 1.71
C ALA A 202 21.59 5.99 2.83
N ASP A 203 22.22 7.11 2.48
CA ASP A 203 22.58 8.20 3.40
C ASP A 203 21.57 9.36 3.38
N GLY A 204 20.39 9.13 2.79
CA GLY A 204 19.33 10.12 2.64
C GLY A 204 18.70 10.53 3.98
N PRO A 205 18.19 11.77 4.10
CA PRO A 205 17.64 12.27 5.36
C PRO A 205 16.38 11.52 5.83
N GLY A 206 15.69 10.80 4.94
CA GLY A 206 14.52 9.97 5.28
C GLY A 206 14.86 8.55 5.69
N ARG A 207 16.15 8.17 5.66
CA ARG A 207 16.60 6.84 6.01
C ARG A 207 16.20 6.41 7.43
N PRO A 208 16.36 7.24 8.49
CA PRO A 208 15.99 6.84 9.84
C PRO A 208 14.49 6.53 9.99
N ASP A 209 13.63 7.24 9.26
CA ASP A 209 12.18 7.02 9.28
C ASP A 209 11.81 5.68 8.62
N VAL A 210 12.48 5.33 7.52
CA VAL A 210 12.33 4.02 6.86
C VAL A 210 12.79 2.89 7.81
N GLU A 211 13.93 3.04 8.47
CA GLU A 211 14.44 2.05 9.42
C GLU A 211 13.53 1.87 10.64
N ALA A 212 12.94 2.96 11.14
CA ALA A 212 11.93 2.90 12.19
C ALA A 212 10.69 2.13 11.71
N ALA A 213 10.26 2.33 10.47
CA ALA A 213 9.14 1.59 9.87
C ALA A 213 9.44 0.09 9.72
N VAL A 214 10.65 -0.25 9.28
CA VAL A 214 11.14 -1.65 9.25
C VAL A 214 11.08 -2.26 10.65
N GLY A 215 11.59 -1.55 11.66
CA GLY A 215 11.60 -2.04 13.04
C GLY A 215 10.20 -2.32 13.58
N ARG A 216 9.20 -1.49 13.26
CA ARG A 216 7.80 -1.74 13.64
C ARG A 216 7.23 -2.95 12.92
N LEU A 217 7.54 -3.13 11.63
CA LEU A 217 7.11 -4.30 10.86
C LEU A 217 7.70 -5.60 11.44
N SER A 218 8.99 -5.61 11.76
CA SER A 218 9.64 -6.74 12.45
C SER A 218 9.03 -7.02 13.82
N ALA A 219 8.63 -5.98 14.56
CA ALA A 219 7.98 -6.15 15.86
C ALA A 219 6.58 -6.80 15.76
N LEU A 220 5.94 -6.75 14.58
CA LEU A 220 4.71 -7.50 14.29
C LEU A 220 4.97 -8.96 13.89
N GLY A 221 6.22 -9.42 13.90
CA GLY A 221 6.59 -10.81 13.59
C GLY A 221 6.87 -11.08 12.12
N TRP A 222 6.92 -10.05 11.28
CA TRP A 222 7.33 -10.19 9.89
C TRP A 222 8.84 -10.42 9.80
N ASP A 223 9.24 -11.42 9.03
CA ASP A 223 10.63 -11.65 8.66
C ASP A 223 11.02 -10.65 7.58
N VAL A 224 11.75 -9.61 7.99
CA VAL A 224 12.17 -8.55 7.07
C VAL A 224 13.53 -8.93 6.51
N ALA A 225 13.56 -9.26 5.23
CA ALA A 225 14.81 -9.38 4.51
C ALA A 225 15.40 -7.97 4.40
N SER A 226 16.53 -7.76 5.07
CA SER A 226 17.46 -6.71 4.69
C SER A 226 18.05 -7.11 3.34
N ALA A 227 17.27 -6.97 2.27
CA ALA A 227 17.85 -6.79 0.94
C ALA A 227 18.83 -5.63 1.11
N ASP A 228 20.10 -5.82 0.74
CA ASP A 228 21.12 -4.78 0.80
C ASP A 228 20.50 -3.48 0.28
N LEU A 229 20.22 -2.54 1.20
CA LEU A 229 19.69 -1.21 0.91
C LEU A 229 20.85 -0.36 0.36
N ALA A 230 21.50 -0.90 -0.67
CA ALA A 230 22.71 -0.42 -1.33
C ALA A 230 22.38 0.53 -2.48
#